data_AF-A0A1X1EL00-F1
#
_entry.id   AF-A0A1X1EL00-F1
#
_cell.length_a   1.000
_cell.length_b   1.000
_cell.length_c   1.000
_cell.angle_alpha   90.00
_cell.angle_beta   90.00
_cell.angle_gamma   90.00
#
_symmetry.space_group_name_H-M   'P 1'
#
loop_
_entity.id
_entity.type
_entity.pdbx_description
1 polymer ?
#
loop_
_entity_poly.entity_id
_entity_poly.type
_entity_poly.pdbx_seq_one_letter_code
_entity_poly.pdbx_strand_id
1 'polypeptide(L)'
;MSALAKREENGARGESLTQSILLSRFWVLKRSADIDGADFLVQHQYNTLEEVRNRAHGIEILGVIQSKYFENSNRVEIQKSYVLDKGVPRKEFFCCLHSHDESGEPEHYFFSAEDIVKEFSQSACKEYYWFALSSTRRYKNYKDKKQKFILDKIELGMYQAEAEASKSYRSNKLLAYARPTMHFQDVPDFEYRLGIVDDVRVVIAYDLRTTSRRLLEPRRDLFENQGDYYWGDDETGCHFLAVSLLAHHLDGESPNDKSVWKLRRILQSLNEDSTYEITSETLHEIIDDHMFEVDRLHQLEELYPLIYGDMGTEYFEIISLLGSDLTIRCKKGIESVLDINGLDYMKMTVDVARIFRKGIEASSESTKKMIAVELQVQRDAETLKVIKILNAFNVHFAD
;
A
#
# COMPACT_ATOMS: atom_id res chain seq x y z
N MET A 1 34.05 -35.99 -30.48
CA MET A 1 33.12 -34.85 -30.33
C MET A 1 33.68 -33.86 -29.32
N SER A 2 33.51 -32.56 -29.54
CA SER A 2 33.91 -31.55 -28.55
C SER A 2 32.98 -31.61 -27.33
N ALA A 3 33.46 -31.18 -26.16
CA ALA A 3 32.64 -31.14 -24.93
C ALA A 3 31.39 -30.24 -25.08
N LEU A 4 31.46 -29.22 -25.94
CA LEU A 4 30.34 -28.33 -26.26
C LEU A 4 29.26 -29.06 -27.08
N ALA A 5 29.66 -29.77 -28.14
CA ALA A 5 28.73 -30.52 -28.98
C ALA A 5 27.99 -31.62 -28.19
N LYS A 6 28.69 -32.30 -27.27
CA LYS A 6 28.08 -33.29 -26.38
C LYS A 6 27.06 -32.66 -25.43
N ARG A 7 27.34 -31.44 -24.92
CA ARG A 7 26.43 -30.71 -24.04
C ARG A 7 25.15 -30.28 -24.77
N GLU A 8 25.27 -29.81 -26.01
CA GLU A 8 24.13 -29.43 -26.85
C GLU A 8 23.26 -30.64 -27.23
N GLU A 9 23.89 -31.75 -27.63
CA GLU A 9 23.19 -33.01 -27.93
C GLU A 9 22.39 -33.53 -26.73
N ASN A 10 23.01 -33.50 -25.54
CA ASN A 10 22.39 -33.90 -24.29
C ASN A 10 21.22 -32.98 -23.88
N GLY A 11 21.36 -31.66 -24.08
CA GLY A 11 20.28 -30.70 -23.88
C GLY A 11 19.08 -31.00 -24.79
N ALA A 12 19.33 -31.13 -26.09
CA ALA A 12 18.29 -31.45 -27.09
C ALA A 12 17.59 -32.79 -26.80
N ARG A 13 18.33 -33.78 -26.29
CA ARG A 13 17.76 -35.07 -25.89
C ARG A 13 16.84 -34.94 -24.67
N GLY A 14 17.27 -34.23 -23.62
CA GLY A 14 16.44 -33.98 -22.44
C GLY A 14 15.16 -33.21 -22.79
N GLU A 15 15.28 -32.18 -23.62
CA GLU A 15 14.13 -31.43 -24.15
C GLU A 15 13.17 -32.31 -24.94
N SER A 16 13.69 -33.19 -25.82
CA SER A 16 12.85 -34.08 -26.62
C SER A 16 12.07 -35.07 -25.76
N LEU A 17 12.68 -35.61 -24.70
CA LEU A 17 12.02 -36.49 -23.73
C LEU A 17 10.91 -35.75 -22.96
N THR A 18 11.22 -34.55 -22.45
CA THR A 18 10.23 -33.68 -21.80
C THR A 18 9.06 -33.39 -22.74
N GLN A 19 9.34 -32.98 -23.97
CA GLN A 19 8.32 -32.65 -24.96
C GLN A 19 7.40 -33.85 -25.25
N SER A 20 7.96 -35.05 -25.41
CA SER A 20 7.19 -36.27 -25.64
C SER A 20 6.22 -36.56 -24.50
N ILE A 21 6.61 -36.28 -23.25
CA ILE A 21 5.72 -36.40 -22.09
C ILE A 21 4.56 -35.41 -22.21
N LEU A 22 4.87 -34.13 -22.46
CA LEU A 22 3.91 -33.03 -22.43
C LEU A 22 2.86 -33.08 -23.55
N LEU A 23 3.26 -33.45 -24.77
CA LEU A 23 2.38 -33.48 -25.96
C LEU A 23 1.18 -34.41 -25.82
N SER A 24 1.23 -35.36 -24.89
CA SER A 24 0.12 -36.27 -24.61
C SER A 24 -1.12 -35.60 -23.99
N ARG A 25 -1.00 -34.40 -23.42
CA ARG A 25 -2.13 -33.70 -22.77
C ARG A 25 -2.13 -32.18 -22.97
N PHE A 26 -1.01 -31.59 -23.38
CA PHE A 26 -0.88 -30.15 -23.49
C PHE A 26 -0.57 -29.71 -24.91
N TRP A 27 -1.03 -28.53 -25.30
CA TRP A 27 -0.38 -27.79 -26.38
C TRP A 27 0.95 -27.27 -25.85
N VAL A 28 2.02 -27.57 -26.58
CA VAL A 28 3.39 -27.27 -26.16
C VAL A 28 3.95 -26.16 -27.04
N LEU A 29 4.24 -25.02 -26.42
CA LEU A 29 4.88 -23.87 -27.03
C LEU A 29 6.36 -23.92 -26.71
N LYS A 30 7.19 -24.17 -27.73
CA LYS A 30 8.65 -24.07 -27.62
C LYS A 30 9.07 -22.60 -27.73
N ARG A 31 9.91 -22.14 -26.82
CA ARG A 31 10.50 -20.81 -26.91
C ARG A 31 11.85 -20.88 -27.61
N SER A 32 12.12 -19.95 -28.52
CA SER A 32 13.40 -19.85 -29.23
C SER A 32 14.41 -18.94 -28.51
N ALA A 33 14.08 -18.42 -27.33
CA ALA A 33 14.92 -17.53 -26.52
C ALA A 33 14.76 -17.85 -25.03
N ASP A 34 15.88 -17.93 -24.30
CA ASP A 34 16.01 -18.13 -22.85
C ASP A 34 15.48 -16.91 -22.07
N ILE A 35 14.18 -16.65 -22.17
CA ILE A 35 13.50 -15.63 -21.36
C ILE A 35 12.80 -16.38 -20.22
N ASP A 36 13.16 -16.04 -18.99
CA ASP A 36 12.61 -16.59 -17.73
C ASP A 36 12.86 -18.08 -17.46
N GLY A 37 13.92 -18.65 -18.07
CA GLY A 37 14.38 -20.01 -17.76
C GLY A 37 13.44 -21.14 -18.15
N ALA A 38 12.49 -20.87 -19.03
CA ALA A 38 11.49 -21.83 -19.50
C ALA A 38 11.87 -22.41 -20.86
N ASP A 39 12.05 -23.72 -20.94
CA ASP A 39 12.26 -24.42 -22.21
C ASP A 39 10.92 -24.68 -22.93
N PHE A 40 9.85 -24.88 -22.15
CA PHE A 40 8.49 -25.05 -22.66
C PHE A 40 7.49 -24.22 -21.89
N LEU A 41 6.51 -23.70 -22.62
CA LEU A 41 5.24 -23.26 -22.06
C LEU A 41 4.16 -24.27 -22.48
N VAL A 42 3.29 -24.63 -21.55
CA VAL A 42 2.22 -25.59 -21.80
C VAL A 42 0.85 -25.00 -21.49
N GLN A 43 -0.10 -25.34 -22.36
CA GLN A 43 -1.49 -24.93 -22.29
C GLN A 43 -2.39 -26.18 -22.34
N HIS A 44 -3.55 -26.14 -21.67
CA HIS A 44 -4.51 -27.22 -21.76
C HIS A 44 -4.97 -27.43 -23.21
N GLN A 45 -5.08 -28.69 -23.62
CA GLN A 45 -5.75 -29.04 -24.85
C GLN A 45 -7.27 -28.98 -24.64
N TYR A 46 -7.97 -28.32 -25.55
CA TYR A 46 -9.42 -28.28 -25.56
C TYR A 46 -9.93 -29.15 -26.70
N ASN A 47 -10.95 -29.96 -26.42
CA ASN A 47 -11.49 -30.91 -27.39
C ASN A 47 -12.56 -30.26 -28.28
N THR A 48 -13.07 -29.10 -27.89
CA THR A 48 -14.10 -28.37 -28.64
C THR A 48 -13.78 -26.89 -28.79
N LEU A 49 -14.27 -26.28 -29.88
CA LEU A 49 -14.16 -24.84 -30.11
C LEU A 49 -14.95 -24.03 -29.06
N GLU A 50 -16.01 -24.62 -28.51
CA GLU A 50 -16.83 -23.99 -27.46
C GLU A 50 -16.04 -23.85 -26.15
N GLU A 51 -15.30 -24.88 -25.74
CA GLU A 51 -14.38 -24.80 -24.60
C GLU A 51 -13.33 -23.70 -24.80
N VAL A 52 -12.74 -23.61 -25.99
CA VAL A 52 -11.77 -22.55 -26.33
C VAL A 52 -12.40 -21.16 -26.19
N ARG A 53 -13.61 -20.96 -26.75
CA ARG A 53 -14.33 -19.68 -26.70
C ARG A 53 -14.72 -19.29 -25.27
N ASN A 54 -15.18 -20.25 -24.46
CA ASN A 54 -15.53 -20.01 -23.07
C ASN A 54 -14.31 -19.61 -22.23
N ARG A 55 -13.13 -20.14 -22.56
CA ARG A 55 -11.86 -19.83 -21.88
C ARG A 55 -11.22 -18.53 -22.36
N ALA A 56 -11.53 -18.07 -23.57
CA ALA A 56 -11.01 -16.81 -24.13
C ALA A 56 -11.32 -15.56 -23.28
N HIS A 57 -12.34 -15.63 -22.41
CA HIS A 57 -12.71 -14.56 -21.49
C HIS A 57 -12.15 -14.73 -20.07
N GLY A 58 -11.42 -15.82 -19.80
CA GLY A 58 -10.79 -16.11 -18.52
C GLY A 58 -9.32 -15.67 -18.45
N ILE A 59 -8.73 -15.79 -17.26
CA ILE A 59 -7.27 -15.64 -17.09
C ILE A 59 -6.63 -16.97 -17.47
N GLU A 60 -5.91 -17.00 -18.58
CA GLU A 60 -5.16 -18.17 -18.99
C GLU A 60 -3.79 -18.21 -18.30
N ILE A 61 -3.55 -19.25 -17.50
CA ILE A 61 -2.23 -19.53 -16.93
C ILE A 61 -1.55 -20.60 -17.76
N LEU A 62 -0.32 -20.31 -18.19
CA LEU A 62 0.55 -21.28 -18.85
C LEU A 62 1.41 -21.99 -17.82
N GLY A 63 1.57 -23.30 -17.96
CA GLY A 63 2.57 -24.05 -17.22
C GLY A 63 3.96 -23.74 -17.77
N VAL A 64 4.91 -23.48 -16.88
CA VAL A 64 6.30 -23.13 -17.20
C VAL A 64 7.17 -24.34 -16.88
N ILE A 65 7.76 -24.95 -17.91
CA ILE A 65 8.56 -26.17 -17.75
C ILE A 65 10.01 -25.88 -18.11
N GLN A 66 10.91 -26.16 -17.17
CA GLN A 66 12.34 -26.20 -17.40
C GLN A 66 12.80 -27.66 -17.53
N SER A 67 13.59 -27.95 -18.54
CA SER A 67 14.14 -29.25 -18.87
C SER A 67 15.66 -29.16 -18.87
N LYS A 68 16.31 -29.87 -17.95
CA LYS A 68 17.78 -29.90 -17.90
C LYS A 68 18.29 -31.33 -17.94
N TYR A 69 19.44 -31.51 -18.58
CA TYR A 69 20.14 -32.78 -18.60
C TYR A 69 21.42 -32.69 -17.76
N PHE A 70 21.77 -33.75 -17.03
CA PHE A 70 22.99 -33.83 -16.23
C PHE A 70 23.68 -35.20 -16.38
N GLU A 71 25.01 -35.23 -16.20
CA GLU A 71 25.82 -36.46 -16.18
C GLU A 71 26.71 -36.49 -14.93
N ASN A 72 27.07 -37.68 -14.44
CA ASN A 72 28.19 -37.92 -13.52
C ASN A 72 28.27 -36.98 -12.31
N SER A 73 27.15 -36.80 -11.60
CA SER A 73 27.05 -35.95 -10.39
C SER A 73 27.22 -34.44 -10.63
N ASN A 74 27.10 -33.98 -11.87
CA ASN A 74 27.08 -32.54 -12.16
C ASN A 74 25.91 -31.86 -11.45
N ARG A 75 26.20 -30.72 -10.86
CA ARG A 75 25.23 -29.88 -10.19
C ARG A 75 24.34 -29.20 -11.23
N VAL A 76 23.04 -29.32 -11.06
CA VAL A 76 22.04 -28.58 -11.84
C VAL A 76 21.61 -27.36 -11.04
N GLU A 77 21.64 -26.19 -11.67
CA GLU A 77 21.23 -24.93 -11.06
C GLU A 77 19.95 -24.39 -11.69
N ILE A 78 19.05 -23.88 -10.85
CA ILE A 78 17.78 -23.27 -11.21
C ILE A 78 17.74 -21.90 -10.54
N GLN A 79 17.49 -20.83 -11.30
CA GLN A 79 17.38 -19.50 -10.70
C GLN A 79 16.17 -19.42 -9.78
N LYS A 80 16.36 -18.78 -8.63
CA LYS A 80 15.32 -18.62 -7.61
C LYS A 80 14.14 -17.77 -8.10
N SER A 81 14.39 -16.79 -8.96
CA SER A 81 13.37 -15.94 -9.60
C SER A 81 12.38 -16.73 -10.47
N TYR A 82 12.79 -17.89 -11.01
CA TYR A 82 11.90 -18.75 -11.81
C TYR A 82 11.03 -19.63 -10.92
N VAL A 83 11.46 -19.93 -9.70
CA VAL A 83 10.78 -20.83 -8.77
C VAL A 83 9.81 -20.05 -7.88
N LEU A 84 10.14 -18.81 -7.54
CA LEU A 84 9.37 -17.99 -6.59
C LEU A 84 8.75 -16.76 -7.27
N ASP A 85 7.54 -16.41 -6.85
CA ASP A 85 6.95 -15.09 -7.03
C ASP A 85 6.75 -14.42 -5.67
N LYS A 86 7.40 -13.27 -5.43
CA LYS A 86 7.36 -12.55 -4.15
C LYS A 86 7.61 -13.43 -2.91
N GLY A 87 8.47 -14.45 -3.05
CA GLY A 87 8.81 -15.40 -1.99
C GLY A 87 7.92 -16.63 -1.88
N VAL A 88 6.84 -16.73 -2.67
CA VAL A 88 5.93 -17.87 -2.72
C VAL A 88 6.26 -18.77 -3.92
N PRO A 89 6.30 -20.11 -3.78
CA PRO A 89 6.53 -21.00 -4.91
C PRO A 89 5.48 -20.84 -6.01
N ARG A 90 5.92 -20.69 -7.26
CA ARG A 90 5.06 -20.63 -8.45
C ARG A 90 4.42 -21.98 -8.70
N LYS A 91 3.10 -22.06 -8.65
CA LYS A 91 2.38 -23.32 -8.83
C LYS A 91 2.39 -23.81 -10.28
N GLU A 92 2.62 -22.89 -11.20
CA GLU A 92 2.74 -23.13 -12.63
C GLU A 92 4.17 -23.50 -13.07
N PHE A 93 5.18 -23.46 -12.19
CA PHE A 93 6.57 -23.78 -12.54
C PHE A 93 6.95 -25.22 -12.18
N PHE A 94 7.56 -25.92 -13.14
CA PHE A 94 8.00 -27.31 -12.99
C PHE A 94 9.37 -27.55 -13.64
N CYS A 95 10.10 -28.52 -13.10
CA CYS A 95 11.41 -28.90 -13.60
C CYS A 95 11.49 -30.41 -13.88
N CYS A 96 11.93 -30.74 -15.10
CA CYS A 96 12.26 -32.08 -15.55
C CYS A 96 13.78 -32.20 -15.65
N LEU A 97 14.37 -33.10 -14.86
CA LEU A 97 15.80 -33.39 -14.93
C LEU A 97 16.01 -34.77 -15.53
N HIS A 98 16.87 -34.86 -16.54
CA HIS A 98 17.16 -36.09 -17.27
C HIS A 98 18.61 -36.50 -17.09
N SER A 99 18.85 -37.80 -16.97
CA SER A 99 20.17 -38.43 -16.90
C SER A 99 20.10 -39.83 -17.50
N HIS A 100 21.21 -40.54 -17.49
CA HIS A 100 21.23 -41.98 -17.63
C HIS A 100 21.80 -42.63 -16.35
N ASP A 101 21.41 -43.87 -16.11
CA ASP A 101 21.95 -44.71 -15.04
C ASP A 101 23.32 -45.30 -15.41
N GLU A 102 23.91 -46.10 -14.51
CA GLU A 102 25.21 -46.74 -14.73
C GLU A 102 25.20 -47.76 -15.90
N SER A 103 24.01 -48.26 -16.26
CA SER A 103 23.78 -49.18 -17.38
C SER A 103 23.52 -48.45 -18.70
N GLY A 104 23.40 -47.11 -18.66
CA GLY A 104 23.05 -46.28 -19.82
C GLY A 104 21.54 -46.17 -20.09
N GLU A 105 20.70 -46.63 -19.18
CA GLU A 105 19.23 -46.50 -19.27
C GLU A 105 18.80 -45.09 -18.86
N PRO A 106 17.82 -44.48 -19.55
CA PRO A 106 17.36 -43.13 -19.24
C PRO A 106 16.63 -43.08 -17.90
N GLU A 107 16.96 -42.07 -17.10
CA GLU A 107 16.29 -41.77 -15.83
C GLU A 107 15.82 -40.32 -15.83
N HIS A 108 14.67 -40.08 -15.22
CA HIS A 108 14.13 -38.72 -15.09
C HIS A 108 13.66 -38.41 -13.69
N TYR A 109 13.74 -37.13 -13.34
CA TYR A 109 13.25 -36.58 -12.10
C TYR A 109 12.29 -35.44 -12.40
N PHE A 110 11.22 -35.37 -11.63
CA PHE A 110 10.20 -34.33 -11.79
C PHE A 110 9.95 -33.62 -10.47
N PHE A 111 9.97 -32.28 -10.51
CA PHE A 111 9.78 -31.43 -9.36
C PHE A 111 8.83 -30.26 -9.69
N SER A 112 7.91 -29.97 -8.79
CA SER A 112 7.23 -28.66 -8.76
C SER A 112 8.13 -27.60 -8.11
N ALA A 113 7.77 -26.32 -8.22
CA ALA A 113 8.45 -25.26 -7.49
C ALA A 113 8.48 -25.50 -5.97
N GLU A 114 7.39 -26.01 -5.39
CA GLU A 114 7.32 -26.37 -3.97
C GLU A 114 8.33 -27.47 -3.62
N ASP A 115 8.43 -28.49 -4.46
CA ASP A 115 9.41 -29.57 -4.28
C ASP A 115 10.84 -29.04 -4.38
N ILE A 116 11.12 -28.10 -5.30
CA ILE A 116 12.43 -27.46 -5.44
C ILE A 116 12.78 -26.69 -4.17
N VAL A 117 11.87 -25.86 -3.64
CA VAL A 117 12.13 -25.08 -2.42
C VAL A 117 12.35 -25.98 -1.22
N LYS A 118 11.59 -27.07 -1.12
CA LYS A 118 11.68 -28.02 -0.02
C LYS A 118 12.96 -28.86 -0.08
N GLU A 119 13.32 -29.32 -1.26
CA GLU A 119 14.38 -30.28 -1.43
C GLU A 119 15.69 -29.59 -1.80
N PHE A 120 15.73 -28.72 -2.81
CA PHE A 120 17.02 -28.29 -3.37
C PHE A 120 17.81 -27.46 -2.37
N SER A 121 19.13 -27.62 -2.41
CA SER A 121 20.01 -26.82 -1.59
C SER A 121 20.15 -25.43 -2.22
N GLN A 122 20.32 -24.40 -1.39
CA GLN A 122 20.53 -23.05 -1.88
C GLN A 122 22.03 -22.79 -2.12
N SER A 123 22.34 -22.01 -3.15
CA SER A 123 23.69 -21.51 -3.41
C SER A 123 24.14 -20.51 -2.35
N ALA A 124 25.45 -20.31 -2.21
CA ALA A 124 26.02 -19.35 -1.26
C ALA A 124 25.58 -17.90 -1.55
N CYS A 125 25.40 -17.54 -2.83
CA CYS A 125 24.90 -16.23 -3.25
C CYS A 125 23.38 -16.09 -3.12
N LYS A 126 22.66 -17.13 -2.71
CA LYS A 126 21.20 -17.16 -2.52
C LYS A 126 20.33 -16.98 -3.78
N GLU A 127 20.94 -16.78 -4.94
CA GLU A 127 20.24 -16.58 -6.22
C GLU A 127 19.78 -17.87 -6.91
N TYR A 128 20.39 -19.01 -6.57
CA TYR A 128 20.12 -20.29 -7.22
C TYR A 128 19.74 -21.38 -6.23
N TYR A 129 18.77 -22.21 -6.62
CA TYR A 129 18.59 -23.56 -6.08
C TYR A 129 19.44 -24.54 -6.87
N TRP A 130 19.89 -25.61 -6.21
CA TRP A 130 20.66 -26.63 -6.88
C TRP A 130 20.35 -28.06 -6.46
N PHE A 131 20.48 -28.92 -7.46
CA PHE A 131 20.31 -30.36 -7.38
C PHE A 131 21.65 -31.04 -7.65
N ALA A 132 21.99 -32.03 -6.83
CA ALA A 132 23.06 -32.97 -7.13
C ALA A 132 22.77 -34.32 -6.48
N LEU A 133 23.17 -35.40 -7.14
CA LEU A 133 23.10 -36.73 -6.57
C LEU A 133 24.30 -36.96 -5.64
N SER A 134 24.03 -37.57 -4.49
CA SER A 134 25.07 -38.03 -3.55
C SER A 134 24.75 -39.43 -3.05
N SER A 135 25.69 -40.04 -2.30
CA SER A 135 25.46 -41.34 -1.66
C SER A 135 24.21 -41.34 -0.76
N THR A 136 23.94 -40.22 -0.08
CA THR A 136 22.81 -40.06 0.83
C THR A 136 21.58 -39.44 0.16
N ARG A 137 21.76 -38.73 -0.95
CA ARG A 137 20.71 -37.96 -1.60
C ARG A 137 20.45 -38.43 -3.03
N ARG A 138 19.43 -39.28 -3.18
CA ARG A 138 19.07 -39.91 -4.47
C ARG A 138 17.69 -39.52 -5.00
N TYR A 139 16.94 -38.70 -4.28
CA TYR A 139 15.62 -38.19 -4.68
C TYR A 139 14.65 -39.28 -5.19
N LYS A 140 14.67 -40.48 -4.58
CA LYS A 140 13.88 -41.65 -5.01
C LYS A 140 12.38 -41.35 -5.14
N ASN A 141 11.87 -40.44 -4.31
CA ASN A 141 10.47 -40.04 -4.32
C ASN A 141 10.08 -39.15 -5.51
N TYR A 142 11.03 -38.67 -6.30
CA TYR A 142 10.82 -37.77 -7.45
C TYR A 142 11.30 -38.40 -8.77
N LYS A 143 11.97 -39.55 -8.67
CA LYS A 143 12.58 -40.30 -9.77
C LYS A 143 11.54 -41.17 -10.50
N ASP A 144 11.70 -41.30 -11.81
CA ASP A 144 10.99 -42.17 -12.74
C ASP A 144 9.47 -42.20 -12.52
N LYS A 145 8.91 -41.02 -12.29
CA LYS A 145 7.46 -40.88 -12.13
C LYS A 145 6.76 -41.25 -13.42
N LYS A 146 5.66 -41.99 -13.29
CA LYS A 146 4.77 -42.31 -14.41
C LYS A 146 4.33 -41.02 -15.09
N GLN A 147 4.29 -41.03 -16.42
CA GLN A 147 3.86 -39.89 -17.22
C GLN A 147 2.53 -39.29 -16.73
N LYS A 148 1.54 -40.13 -16.42
CA LYS A 148 0.27 -39.68 -15.84
C LYS A 148 0.45 -38.82 -14.59
N PHE A 149 1.31 -39.22 -13.66
CA PHE A 149 1.57 -38.45 -12.43
C PHE A 149 2.15 -37.06 -12.73
N ILE A 150 3.10 -36.99 -13.68
CA ILE A 150 3.73 -35.73 -14.10
C ILE A 150 2.66 -34.79 -14.67
N LEU A 151 1.85 -35.29 -15.62
CA LEU A 151 0.82 -34.50 -16.28
C LEU A 151 -0.28 -34.05 -15.29
N ASP A 152 -0.74 -34.95 -14.42
CA ASP A 152 -1.74 -34.65 -13.39
C ASP A 152 -1.22 -33.56 -12.43
N LYS A 153 0.08 -33.58 -12.10
CA LYS A 153 0.72 -32.55 -11.27
C LYS A 153 0.83 -31.20 -11.97
N ILE A 154 1.21 -31.18 -13.24
CA ILE A 154 1.28 -29.95 -14.05
C ILE A 154 -0.10 -29.31 -14.15
N GLU A 155 -1.09 -30.11 -14.54
CA GLU A 155 -2.48 -29.70 -14.68
C GLU A 155 -3.05 -29.15 -13.37
N LEU A 156 -2.86 -29.85 -12.24
CA LEU A 156 -3.31 -29.37 -10.95
C LEU A 156 -2.66 -28.04 -10.54
N GLY A 157 -1.36 -27.88 -10.76
CA GLY A 157 -0.66 -26.64 -10.43
C GLY A 157 -1.14 -25.46 -11.26
N MET A 158 -1.38 -25.68 -12.57
CA MET A 158 -1.98 -24.66 -13.46
C MET A 158 -3.38 -24.25 -12.99
N TYR A 159 -4.25 -25.20 -12.65
CA TYR A 159 -5.59 -24.89 -12.12
C TYR A 159 -5.54 -24.10 -10.82
N GLN A 160 -4.61 -24.43 -9.93
CA GLN A 160 -4.45 -23.70 -8.66
C GLN A 160 -3.94 -22.28 -8.87
N ALA A 161 -2.96 -22.09 -9.77
CA ALA A 161 -2.46 -20.77 -10.15
C ALA A 161 -3.58 -19.91 -10.77
N GLU A 162 -4.40 -20.49 -11.65
CA GLU A 162 -5.53 -19.80 -12.25
C GLU A 162 -6.57 -19.36 -11.21
N ALA A 163 -6.88 -20.24 -10.25
CA ALA A 163 -7.82 -19.92 -9.17
C ALA A 163 -7.31 -18.76 -8.31
N GLU A 164 -6.01 -18.72 -8.02
CA GLU A 164 -5.37 -17.63 -7.27
C GLU A 164 -5.34 -16.32 -8.05
N ALA A 165 -4.95 -16.36 -9.32
CA ALA A 165 -4.99 -15.19 -10.20
C ALA A 165 -6.42 -14.64 -10.33
N SER A 166 -7.42 -15.51 -10.51
CA SER A 166 -8.83 -15.14 -10.58
C SER A 166 -9.36 -14.57 -9.26
N LYS A 167 -8.90 -15.09 -8.12
CA LYS A 167 -9.23 -14.54 -6.80
C LYS A 167 -8.61 -13.16 -6.65
N SER A 168 -7.32 -12.99 -6.96
CA SER A 168 -6.62 -11.70 -6.89
C SER A 168 -7.26 -10.67 -7.81
N TYR A 169 -7.56 -11.03 -9.07
CA TYR A 169 -8.23 -10.14 -10.02
C TYR A 169 -9.61 -9.69 -9.51
N ARG A 170 -10.43 -10.63 -9.02
CA ARG A 170 -11.73 -10.29 -8.42
C ARG A 170 -11.57 -9.40 -7.21
N SER A 171 -10.65 -9.72 -6.30
CA SER A 171 -10.35 -8.89 -5.13
C SER A 171 -9.92 -7.48 -5.53
N ASN A 172 -9.03 -7.32 -6.51
CA ASN A 172 -8.55 -6.02 -6.96
C ASN A 172 -9.65 -5.21 -7.65
N LYS A 173 -10.46 -5.84 -8.52
CA LYS A 173 -11.61 -5.18 -9.14
C LYS A 173 -12.65 -4.79 -8.09
N LEU A 174 -12.99 -5.69 -7.16
CA LEU A 174 -13.93 -5.41 -6.09
C LEU A 174 -13.40 -4.34 -5.13
N LEU A 175 -12.10 -4.33 -4.82
CA LEU A 175 -11.45 -3.28 -4.04
C LEU A 175 -11.51 -1.94 -4.76
N ALA A 176 -11.23 -1.87 -6.06
CA ALA A 176 -11.36 -0.64 -6.83
C ALA A 176 -12.81 -0.12 -6.88
N TYR A 177 -13.81 -1.01 -6.86
CA TYR A 177 -15.22 -0.62 -6.76
C TYR A 177 -15.64 -0.25 -5.33
N ALA A 178 -15.10 -0.93 -4.32
CA ALA A 178 -15.40 -0.66 -2.92
C ALA A 178 -14.65 0.55 -2.38
N ARG A 179 -13.50 0.88 -2.97
CA ARG A 179 -12.59 1.97 -2.60
C ARG A 179 -12.37 2.92 -3.76
N PRO A 180 -13.36 3.78 -4.08
CA PRO A 180 -13.24 4.74 -5.18
C PRO A 180 -12.08 5.71 -5.03
N THR A 181 -11.49 5.87 -3.84
CA THR A 181 -10.27 6.66 -3.64
C THR A 181 -9.00 5.96 -4.14
N MET A 182 -8.97 4.63 -4.28
CA MET A 182 -7.79 3.94 -4.82
C MET A 182 -7.74 4.02 -6.35
N HIS A 183 -6.58 4.34 -6.92
CA HIS A 183 -6.30 4.36 -8.37
C HIS A 183 -5.15 3.43 -8.82
N PHE A 184 -4.32 2.92 -7.92
CA PHE A 184 -3.20 2.01 -8.21
C PHE A 184 -2.21 2.59 -9.23
N GLN A 185 -1.87 3.87 -9.09
CA GLN A 185 -0.91 4.55 -9.96
C GLN A 185 0.27 5.04 -9.12
N ASP A 186 1.50 4.71 -9.52
CA ASP A 186 2.72 5.14 -8.82
C ASP A 186 2.94 6.66 -8.89
N VAL A 187 2.45 7.30 -9.96
CA VAL A 187 2.50 8.76 -10.15
C VAL A 187 1.11 9.21 -10.57
N PRO A 188 0.32 9.80 -9.65
CA PRO A 188 -1.05 10.22 -9.94
C PRO A 188 -1.06 11.44 -10.88
N ASP A 189 -1.86 11.36 -11.94
CA ASP A 189 -2.10 12.49 -12.85
C ASP A 189 -3.59 12.56 -13.19
N PHE A 190 -4.29 13.34 -12.37
CA PHE A 190 -5.73 13.50 -12.35
C PHE A 190 -6.16 14.96 -12.41
N GLU A 191 -7.32 15.17 -13.01
CA GLU A 191 -8.11 16.40 -12.93
C GLU A 191 -9.43 16.09 -12.21
N TYR A 192 -9.72 16.84 -11.15
CA TYR A 192 -10.95 16.72 -10.36
C TYR A 192 -11.89 17.85 -10.74
N ARG A 193 -13.00 17.52 -11.39
CA ARG A 193 -14.03 18.49 -11.76
C ARG A 193 -15.13 18.52 -10.71
N LEU A 194 -15.25 19.66 -10.03
CA LEU A 194 -16.32 19.98 -9.11
C LEU A 194 -17.48 20.57 -9.93
N GLY A 195 -18.63 19.90 -9.91
CA GLY A 195 -19.79 20.29 -10.72
C GLY A 195 -21.11 20.08 -10.00
N ILE A 196 -22.16 20.69 -10.53
CA ILE A 196 -23.52 20.57 -10.02
C ILE A 196 -24.36 19.87 -11.11
N VAL A 197 -25.00 18.76 -10.76
CA VAL A 197 -25.86 17.96 -11.65
C VAL A 197 -27.19 17.74 -10.94
N ASP A 198 -28.28 18.26 -11.52
CA ASP A 198 -29.63 18.19 -10.93
C ASP A 198 -29.66 18.63 -9.45
N ASP A 199 -29.05 19.79 -9.17
CA ASP A 199 -28.86 20.38 -7.82
C ASP A 199 -27.99 19.55 -6.86
N VAL A 200 -27.33 18.49 -7.35
CA VAL A 200 -26.40 17.66 -6.57
C VAL A 200 -24.95 18.04 -6.91
N ARG A 201 -24.18 18.37 -5.88
CA ARG A 201 -22.73 18.60 -6.00
C ARG A 201 -22.02 17.26 -6.18
N VAL A 202 -21.24 17.16 -7.25
CA VAL A 202 -20.51 15.96 -7.64
C VAL A 202 -19.06 16.28 -7.97
N VAL A 203 -18.19 15.30 -7.76
CA VAL A 203 -16.78 15.38 -8.18
C VAL A 203 -16.49 14.24 -9.12
N ILE A 204 -16.04 14.57 -10.33
CA ILE A 204 -15.60 13.58 -11.31
C ILE A 204 -14.08 13.65 -11.40
N ALA A 205 -13.43 12.53 -11.07
CA ALA A 205 -12.00 12.36 -11.27
C ALA A 205 -11.75 11.87 -12.71
N TYR A 206 -10.99 12.64 -13.47
CA TYR A 206 -10.50 12.31 -14.80
C TYR A 206 -9.06 11.86 -14.69
N ASP A 207 -8.78 10.63 -15.14
CA ASP A 207 -7.42 10.11 -15.25
C ASP A 207 -6.80 10.65 -16.54
N LEU A 208 -5.84 11.57 -16.43
CA LEU A 208 -5.24 12.22 -17.59
C LEU A 208 -4.26 11.31 -18.34
N ARG A 209 -3.88 10.18 -17.74
CA ARG A 209 -3.03 9.16 -18.36
C ARG A 209 -3.84 8.19 -19.22
N THR A 210 -5.14 8.12 -19.00
CA THR A 210 -6.05 7.23 -19.73
C THR A 210 -7.28 8.01 -20.23
N THR A 211 -8.32 7.32 -20.69
CA THR A 211 -9.62 7.95 -20.99
C THR A 211 -10.65 7.65 -19.88
N SER A 212 -10.18 7.19 -18.73
CA SER A 212 -11.03 6.79 -17.61
C SER A 212 -11.53 8.02 -16.86
N ARG A 213 -12.81 8.00 -16.50
CA ARG A 213 -13.39 8.96 -15.58
C ARG A 213 -14.33 8.25 -14.62
N ARG A 214 -14.37 8.70 -13.37
CA ARG A 214 -15.23 8.12 -12.35
C ARG A 214 -15.73 9.16 -11.38
N LEU A 215 -16.90 8.90 -10.81
CA LEU A 215 -17.40 9.67 -9.68
C LEU A 215 -16.52 9.38 -8.46
N LEU A 216 -16.03 10.44 -7.81
CA LEU A 216 -15.37 10.35 -6.52
C LEU A 216 -16.44 10.27 -5.44
N GLU A 217 -16.66 9.06 -4.90
CA GLU A 217 -17.74 8.75 -3.97
C GLU A 217 -17.18 8.24 -2.63
N PRO A 218 -16.66 9.14 -1.78
CA PRO A 218 -15.90 8.77 -0.59
C PRO A 218 -16.75 8.15 0.53
N ARG A 219 -18.09 8.14 0.41
CA ARG A 219 -18.98 7.35 1.30
C ARG A 219 -18.76 5.84 1.18
N ARG A 220 -18.10 5.38 0.11
CA ARG A 220 -17.86 3.95 -0.08
C ARG A 220 -16.66 3.43 0.70
N ASP A 221 -15.74 4.31 1.10
CA ASP A 221 -14.45 3.91 1.68
C ASP A 221 -13.84 4.80 2.76
N LEU A 222 -14.17 6.10 2.82
CA LEU A 222 -13.59 7.01 3.82
C LEU A 222 -14.54 7.36 4.95
N PHE A 223 -15.83 7.53 4.65
CA PHE A 223 -16.80 8.03 5.62
C PHE A 223 -18.06 7.15 5.64
N GLU A 224 -18.49 6.74 6.84
CA GLU A 224 -19.80 6.10 7.04
C GLU A 224 -20.97 7.12 7.03
N ASN A 225 -20.67 8.41 6.92
CA ASN A 225 -21.63 9.50 7.11
C ASN A 225 -22.43 9.83 5.84
N GLN A 226 -23.69 10.26 6.02
CA GLN A 226 -24.56 10.79 4.96
C GLN A 226 -24.33 12.28 4.66
N GLY A 227 -23.20 12.86 5.07
CA GLY A 227 -22.89 14.26 4.85
C GLY A 227 -22.66 14.56 3.37
N ASP A 228 -23.04 15.76 2.94
CA ASP A 228 -22.88 16.19 1.56
C ASP A 228 -21.48 16.77 1.29
N TYR A 229 -21.07 16.74 0.03
CA TYR A 229 -19.81 17.31 -0.46
C TYR A 229 -20.06 18.73 -0.94
N TYR A 230 -19.44 19.70 -0.28
CA TYR A 230 -19.64 21.10 -0.59
C TYR A 230 -18.31 21.83 -0.73
N TRP A 231 -18.35 22.90 -1.51
CA TRP A 231 -17.36 23.97 -1.58
C TRP A 231 -18.10 25.30 -1.40
N GLY A 232 -17.41 26.32 -0.92
CA GLY A 232 -18.02 27.60 -0.54
C GLY A 232 -18.82 27.59 0.76
N ASP A 233 -18.75 26.50 1.53
CA ASP A 233 -19.45 26.32 2.81
C ASP A 233 -18.45 26.32 3.99
N ASP A 234 -18.89 26.69 5.19
CA ASP A 234 -18.01 27.15 6.27
C ASP A 234 -17.31 26.04 7.05
N GLU A 235 -17.83 24.81 7.19
CA GLU A 235 -17.09 23.78 7.95
C GLU A 235 -17.04 22.38 7.37
N THR A 236 -18.14 21.64 7.39
CA THR A 236 -18.05 20.17 7.35
C THR A 236 -17.94 19.61 5.94
N GLY A 237 -18.69 20.17 4.98
CA GLY A 237 -18.67 19.70 3.59
C GLY A 237 -17.32 19.91 2.90
N CYS A 238 -16.72 21.08 3.09
CA CYS A 238 -15.38 21.41 2.58
C CYS A 238 -14.29 20.51 3.18
N HIS A 239 -14.43 20.12 4.46
CA HIS A 239 -13.49 19.19 5.10
C HIS A 239 -13.58 17.79 4.47
N PHE A 240 -14.79 17.24 4.34
CA PHE A 240 -14.96 15.91 3.72
C PHE A 240 -14.48 15.90 2.28
N LEU A 241 -14.76 16.95 1.52
CA LEU A 241 -14.28 17.08 0.15
C LEU A 241 -12.74 17.14 0.09
N ALA A 242 -12.10 17.93 0.96
CA ALA A 242 -10.64 18.02 1.03
C ALA A 242 -9.99 16.66 1.31
N VAL A 243 -10.48 15.94 2.33
CA VAL A 243 -9.97 14.61 2.68
C VAL A 243 -10.16 13.64 1.51
N SER A 244 -11.29 13.71 0.81
CA SER A 244 -11.61 12.79 -0.30
C SER A 244 -10.71 13.00 -1.51
N LEU A 245 -10.46 14.25 -1.89
CA LEU A 245 -9.58 14.60 -3.00
C LEU A 245 -8.13 14.18 -2.70
N LEU A 246 -7.64 14.48 -1.50
CA LEU A 246 -6.27 14.14 -1.10
C LEU A 246 -6.10 12.63 -0.93
N ALA A 247 -7.03 11.95 -0.25
CA ALA A 247 -6.99 10.50 -0.11
C ALA A 247 -7.03 9.81 -1.48
N HIS A 248 -7.86 10.30 -2.42
CA HIS A 248 -7.83 9.78 -3.77
C HIS A 248 -6.46 9.97 -4.41
N HIS A 249 -5.89 11.18 -4.35
CA HIS A 249 -4.57 11.47 -4.91
C HIS A 249 -3.44 10.65 -4.28
N LEU A 250 -3.59 10.25 -3.02
CA LEU A 250 -2.66 9.41 -2.26
C LEU A 250 -3.00 7.91 -2.35
N ASP A 251 -3.68 7.48 -3.42
CA ASP A 251 -4.07 6.08 -3.65
C ASP A 251 -4.84 5.41 -2.50
N GLY A 252 -5.70 6.18 -1.83
CA GLY A 252 -6.53 5.75 -0.70
C GLY A 252 -5.85 5.84 0.67
N GLU A 253 -4.63 6.38 0.77
CA GLU A 253 -4.00 6.67 2.05
C GLU A 253 -4.65 7.87 2.77
N SER A 254 -4.62 7.84 4.10
CA SER A 254 -5.13 8.96 4.91
C SER A 254 -4.23 10.19 4.73
N PRO A 255 -4.77 11.33 4.28
CA PRO A 255 -4.00 12.55 4.14
C PRO A 255 -3.63 13.15 5.50
N ASN A 256 -2.53 13.89 5.56
CA ASN A 256 -2.13 14.60 6.78
C ASN A 256 -2.99 15.86 7.03
N ASP A 257 -3.15 16.22 8.31
CA ASP A 257 -4.02 17.33 8.74
C ASP A 257 -3.65 18.68 8.11
N LYS A 258 -2.35 18.95 7.91
CA LYS A 258 -1.86 20.19 7.29
C LYS A 258 -2.39 20.34 5.87
N SER A 259 -2.28 19.27 5.07
CA SER A 259 -2.72 19.26 3.67
C SER A 259 -4.24 19.37 3.58
N VAL A 260 -4.96 18.67 4.46
CA VAL A 260 -6.41 18.75 4.57
C VAL A 260 -6.86 20.16 4.91
N TRP A 261 -6.23 20.81 5.89
CA TRP A 261 -6.56 22.18 6.29
C TRP A 261 -6.35 23.18 5.15
N LYS A 262 -5.21 23.11 4.44
CA LYS A 262 -4.93 23.98 3.30
C LYS A 262 -5.96 23.83 2.19
N LEU A 263 -6.22 22.59 1.76
CA LEU A 263 -7.20 22.35 0.71
C LEU A 263 -8.61 22.76 1.15
N ARG A 264 -8.98 22.50 2.40
CA ARG A 264 -10.26 22.97 2.98
C ARG A 264 -10.39 24.49 2.86
N ARG A 265 -9.35 25.27 3.18
CA ARG A 265 -9.38 26.74 3.07
C ARG A 265 -9.60 27.21 1.64
N ILE A 266 -8.95 26.56 0.68
CA ILE A 266 -9.16 26.83 -0.75
C ILE A 266 -10.61 26.56 -1.11
N LEU A 267 -11.13 25.37 -0.75
CA LEU A 267 -12.52 24.99 -1.05
C LEU A 267 -13.56 25.92 -0.40
N GLN A 268 -13.32 26.38 0.83
CA GLN A 268 -14.16 27.36 1.53
C GLN A 268 -14.22 28.71 0.81
N SER A 269 -13.15 29.09 0.11
CA SER A 269 -13.09 30.36 -0.62
C SER A 269 -13.80 30.34 -1.98
N LEU A 270 -14.18 29.16 -2.46
CA LEU A 270 -14.85 29.00 -3.74
C LEU A 270 -16.30 29.50 -3.64
N ASN A 271 -16.83 30.07 -4.71
CA ASN A 271 -18.26 30.34 -4.85
C ASN A 271 -19.04 29.01 -4.92
N GLU A 272 -20.05 28.86 -4.06
CA GLU A 272 -20.83 27.62 -3.87
C GLU A 272 -21.64 27.15 -5.08
N ASP A 273 -22.00 28.06 -5.99
CA ASP A 273 -22.84 27.79 -7.17
C ASP A 273 -22.03 27.60 -8.46
N SER A 274 -20.71 27.71 -8.36
CA SER A 274 -19.80 27.65 -9.51
C SER A 274 -19.15 26.27 -9.64
N THR A 275 -18.62 25.99 -10.82
CA THR A 275 -17.87 24.77 -11.13
C THR A 275 -16.37 25.04 -11.15
N TYR A 276 -15.56 24.06 -10.73
CA TYR A 276 -14.12 24.23 -10.58
C TYR A 276 -13.34 23.00 -11.04
N GLU A 277 -12.07 23.23 -11.35
CA GLU A 277 -11.11 22.19 -11.69
C GLU A 277 -9.95 22.26 -10.69
N ILE A 278 -9.60 21.12 -10.11
CA ILE A 278 -8.44 20.95 -9.24
C ILE A 278 -7.55 19.91 -9.90
N THR A 279 -6.27 20.22 -10.11
CA THR A 279 -5.34 19.30 -10.78
C THR A 279 -4.45 18.59 -9.77
N SER A 280 -3.82 17.51 -10.20
CA SER A 280 -2.78 16.83 -9.43
C SER A 280 -1.58 17.71 -9.15
N GLU A 281 -1.28 18.70 -10.00
CA GLU A 281 -0.26 19.73 -9.72
C GLU A 281 -0.65 20.58 -8.51
N THR A 282 -1.90 21.08 -8.45
CA THR A 282 -2.40 21.83 -7.29
C THR A 282 -2.34 21.01 -6.00
N LEU A 283 -2.67 19.72 -6.07
CA LEU A 283 -2.61 18.85 -4.88
C LEU A 283 -1.16 18.58 -4.44
N HIS A 284 -0.23 18.37 -5.38
CA HIS A 284 1.19 18.25 -5.04
C HIS A 284 1.71 19.52 -4.36
N GLU A 285 1.38 20.71 -4.86
CA GLU A 285 1.77 21.97 -4.21
C GLU A 285 1.26 22.06 -2.77
N ILE A 286 0.04 21.58 -2.51
CA ILE A 286 -0.54 21.57 -1.16
C ILE A 286 0.21 20.60 -0.24
N ILE A 287 0.56 19.42 -0.76
CA ILE A 287 1.21 18.32 -0.03
C ILE A 287 2.68 18.63 0.26
N ASP A 288 3.42 19.10 -0.75
CA ASP A 288 4.88 19.32 -0.71
C ASP A 288 5.28 20.67 -0.13
N ASP A 289 4.32 21.57 0.12
CA ASP A 289 4.62 22.89 0.66
C ASP A 289 5.18 22.83 2.09
N HIS A 290 6.51 22.89 2.13
CA HIS A 290 7.41 23.03 3.27
C HIS A 290 7.47 24.45 3.86
N MET A 291 6.48 25.33 3.65
CA MET A 291 6.41 26.58 4.42
C MET A 291 6.07 26.30 5.89
N PHE A 292 7.01 26.77 6.73
CA PHE A 292 7.07 26.98 8.19
C PHE A 292 6.21 26.06 9.09
N GLU A 293 6.84 25.50 10.12
CA GLU A 293 6.14 25.16 11.36
C GLU A 293 5.48 26.45 11.89
N VAL A 294 4.28 26.74 11.41
CA VAL A 294 3.47 27.83 11.96
C VAL A 294 3.08 27.37 13.35
N ASP A 295 3.59 28.08 14.36
CA ASP A 295 3.27 27.88 15.77
C ASP A 295 1.76 27.62 15.93
N ARG A 296 1.41 26.50 16.57
CA ARG A 296 0.02 26.06 16.76
C ARG A 296 -0.83 27.11 17.47
N LEU A 297 -0.21 27.97 18.30
CA LEU A 297 -0.88 29.12 18.91
C LEU A 297 -1.20 30.23 17.91
N HIS A 298 -0.37 30.41 16.88
CA HIS A 298 -0.63 31.38 15.82
C HIS A 298 -1.80 30.93 14.93
N GLN A 299 -1.91 29.63 14.64
CA GLN A 299 -3.07 29.06 13.92
C GLN A 299 -4.37 29.27 14.70
N LEU A 300 -4.33 29.14 16.03
CA LEU A 300 -5.49 29.42 16.89
C LEU A 300 -5.87 30.91 16.90
N GLU A 301 -4.89 31.82 16.90
CA GLU A 301 -5.16 33.27 16.81
C GLU A 301 -5.81 33.66 15.47
N GLU A 302 -5.49 32.96 14.37
CA GLU A 302 -6.16 33.16 13.08
C GLU A 302 -7.59 32.62 13.06
N LEU A 303 -7.83 31.45 13.66
CA LEU A 303 -9.15 30.81 13.72
C LEU A 303 -10.10 31.54 14.69
N TYR A 304 -9.56 32.06 15.79
CA TYR A 304 -10.30 32.73 16.84
C TYR A 304 -9.62 34.07 17.16
N PRO A 305 -9.88 35.13 16.36
CA PRO A 305 -9.28 36.43 16.60
C PRO A 305 -9.58 36.95 18.01
N LEU A 306 -8.54 37.40 18.71
CA LEU A 306 -8.65 37.91 20.07
C LEU A 306 -9.52 39.17 20.09
N ILE A 307 -10.69 39.08 20.72
CA ILE A 307 -11.67 40.18 20.79
C ILE A 307 -11.13 41.35 21.63
N TYR A 308 -10.17 41.09 22.54
CA TYR A 308 -9.63 42.04 23.52
C TYR A 308 -8.11 42.28 23.40
N GLY A 309 -7.54 42.16 22.21
CA GLY A 309 -6.07 42.17 21.98
C GLY A 309 -5.29 43.33 22.63
N ASP A 310 -5.91 44.50 22.82
CA ASP A 310 -5.26 45.68 23.42
C ASP A 310 -5.14 45.63 24.97
N MET A 311 -5.72 44.62 25.63
CA MET A 311 -5.82 44.52 27.10
C MET A 311 -4.89 43.44 27.71
N GLY A 312 -3.89 42.98 26.97
CA GLY A 312 -2.95 41.94 27.42
C GLY A 312 -3.54 40.53 27.40
N THR A 313 -4.48 40.28 26.49
CA THR A 313 -5.10 38.96 26.26
C THR A 313 -4.39 38.25 25.11
N GLU A 314 -4.05 36.98 25.29
CA GLU A 314 -3.44 36.14 24.25
C GLU A 314 -3.69 34.65 24.53
N TYR A 315 -3.41 33.79 23.54
CA TYR A 315 -3.46 32.34 23.70
C TYR A 315 -2.16 31.78 24.30
N PHE A 316 -2.33 30.80 25.19
CA PHE A 316 -1.25 30.06 25.80
C PHE A 316 -1.47 28.56 25.70
N GLU A 317 -0.42 27.82 25.38
CA GLU A 317 -0.40 26.36 25.50
C GLU A 317 -0.25 25.98 26.98
N ILE A 318 -1.11 25.09 27.48
CA ILE A 318 -0.95 24.48 28.80
C ILE A 318 0.06 23.34 28.68
N ILE A 319 1.22 23.49 29.31
CA ILE A 319 2.36 22.54 29.28
C ILE A 319 2.30 21.53 30.43
N SER A 320 1.86 21.94 31.61
CA SER A 320 1.64 21.05 32.75
C SER A 320 0.73 21.68 33.79
N LEU A 321 0.07 20.83 34.59
CA LEU A 321 -0.72 21.24 35.73
C LEU A 321 -0.46 20.25 36.88
N LEU A 322 0.34 20.65 37.85
CA LEU A 322 0.78 19.82 38.98
C LEU A 322 0.30 20.46 40.29
N GLY A 323 -0.69 19.83 40.95
CA GLY A 323 -1.31 20.44 42.12
C GLY A 323 -2.04 21.74 41.76
N SER A 324 -1.55 22.87 42.29
CA SER A 324 -1.99 24.23 41.94
C SER A 324 -1.00 24.98 41.05
N ASP A 325 0.09 24.37 40.61
CA ASP A 325 1.05 24.99 39.69
C ASP A 325 0.63 24.71 38.23
N LEU A 326 0.36 25.78 37.49
CA LEU A 326 0.07 25.76 36.06
C LEU A 326 1.28 26.27 35.27
N THR A 327 1.80 25.44 34.38
CA THR A 327 2.83 25.83 33.41
C THR A 327 2.19 26.12 32.07
N ILE A 328 2.40 27.33 31.56
CA ILE A 328 1.92 27.80 30.27
C ILE A 328 3.05 28.29 29.38
N ARG A 329 2.89 28.17 28.06
CA ARG A 329 3.82 28.67 27.05
C ARG A 329 3.08 29.61 26.09
N CYS A 330 3.63 30.79 25.83
CA CYS A 330 3.07 31.70 24.82
C CYS A 330 3.67 31.46 23.44
N LYS A 331 3.14 32.14 22.42
CA LYS A 331 3.60 32.03 21.03
C LYS A 331 5.07 32.40 20.76
N LYS A 332 5.72 33.07 21.71
CA LYS A 332 7.16 33.36 21.65
C LYS A 332 8.02 32.25 22.26
N GLY A 333 7.41 31.13 22.64
CA GLY A 333 8.07 30.00 23.31
C GLY A 333 8.41 30.23 24.79
N ILE A 334 7.96 31.36 25.39
CA ILE A 334 8.29 31.69 26.77
C ILE A 334 7.36 30.94 27.72
N GLU A 335 7.95 30.12 28.59
CA GLU A 335 7.24 29.38 29.63
C GLU A 335 7.13 30.17 30.93
N SER A 336 5.97 30.09 31.56
CA SER A 336 5.66 30.70 32.86
C SER A 336 4.96 29.69 33.76
N VAL A 337 5.34 29.66 35.04
CA VAL A 337 4.75 28.79 36.06
C VAL A 337 4.01 29.67 37.06
N LEU A 338 2.74 29.35 37.32
CA LEU A 338 1.83 30.19 38.09
C LEU A 338 1.07 29.34 39.10
N ASP A 339 1.05 29.77 40.36
CA ASP A 339 0.14 29.19 41.36
C ASP A 339 -1.27 29.74 41.11
N ILE A 340 -2.19 28.83 40.80
CA ILE A 340 -3.58 29.15 40.48
C ILE A 340 -4.54 28.87 41.65
N ASN A 341 -4.01 28.61 42.85
CA ASN A 341 -4.82 28.40 44.04
C ASN A 341 -5.69 29.63 44.36
N GLY A 342 -6.98 29.42 44.61
CA GLY A 342 -7.94 30.49 44.90
C GLY A 342 -8.39 31.33 43.70
N LEU A 343 -8.03 30.96 42.46
CA LEU A 343 -8.53 31.62 41.25
C LEU A 343 -9.81 30.94 40.75
N ASP A 344 -10.96 31.33 41.28
CA ASP A 344 -12.26 30.70 40.94
C ASP A 344 -12.59 30.74 39.45
N TYR A 345 -12.18 31.80 38.74
CA TYR A 345 -12.38 31.93 37.29
C TYR A 345 -11.53 30.93 36.46
N MET A 346 -10.47 30.36 37.03
CA MET A 346 -9.67 29.32 36.38
C MET A 346 -10.27 27.92 36.54
N LYS A 347 -11.29 27.75 37.39
CA LYS A 347 -11.80 26.42 37.77
C LYS A 347 -12.22 25.59 36.56
N MET A 348 -12.94 26.18 35.60
CA MET A 348 -13.35 25.49 34.38
C MET A 348 -12.15 25.02 33.56
N THR A 349 -11.18 25.90 33.31
CA THR A 349 -9.95 25.60 32.57
C THR A 349 -9.15 24.48 33.24
N VAL A 350 -9.05 24.52 34.58
CA VAL A 350 -8.37 23.51 35.39
C VAL A 350 -9.05 22.16 35.30
N ASP A 351 -10.37 22.13 35.45
CA ASP A 351 -11.16 20.91 35.39
C ASP A 351 -11.05 20.27 33.99
N VAL A 352 -11.15 21.08 32.94
CA VAL A 352 -10.93 20.65 31.55
C VAL A 352 -9.51 20.10 31.36
N ALA A 353 -8.47 20.87 31.73
CA ALA A 353 -7.08 20.42 31.60
C ALA A 353 -6.81 19.12 32.38
N ARG A 354 -7.42 18.94 33.57
CA ARG A 354 -7.30 17.71 34.36
C ARG A 354 -8.02 16.53 33.73
N ILE A 355 -9.20 16.72 33.14
CA ILE A 355 -9.94 15.66 32.43
C ILE A 355 -9.11 15.14 31.26
N PHE A 356 -8.59 16.05 30.42
CA PHE A 356 -7.90 15.68 29.19
C PHE A 356 -6.43 15.28 29.38
N ARG A 357 -5.80 15.60 30.53
CA ARG A 357 -4.46 15.09 30.88
C ARG A 357 -4.42 13.85 31.76
N LYS A 358 -5.52 13.46 32.41
CA LYS A 358 -5.57 12.28 33.32
C LYS A 358 -5.36 10.92 32.62
N GLY A 359 -5.13 10.87 31.31
CA GLY A 359 -4.89 9.63 30.54
C GLY A 359 -3.43 9.33 30.15
N ILE A 360 -2.46 10.18 30.51
CA ILE A 360 -1.10 10.10 29.93
C ILE A 360 -0.14 9.13 30.69
N GLU A 361 -0.48 8.66 31.89
CA GLU A 361 0.38 7.71 32.62
C GLU A 361 0.01 6.22 32.43
N ALA A 362 -1.02 5.90 31.64
CA ALA A 362 -1.48 4.52 31.48
C ALA A 362 -2.03 4.19 30.08
N SER A 363 -1.35 4.59 29.00
CA SER A 363 -1.33 3.84 27.74
C SER A 363 -0.32 4.47 26.78
N SER A 364 0.42 3.63 26.08
CA SER A 364 1.59 3.96 25.26
C SER A 364 1.27 4.60 23.90
N GLU A 365 0.27 5.48 23.82
CA GLU A 365 -0.02 6.28 22.62
C GLU A 365 -0.17 7.74 23.02
N SER A 366 0.83 8.57 22.66
CA SER A 366 0.77 10.01 22.92
C SER A 366 -0.29 10.64 22.01
N THR A 367 -1.50 10.87 22.53
CA THR A 367 -2.39 11.86 21.94
C THR A 367 -1.80 13.25 22.21
N LYS A 368 -0.99 13.74 21.26
CA LYS A 368 -0.33 15.06 21.25
C LYS A 368 -1.32 16.23 21.06
N LYS A 369 -2.54 16.17 21.63
CA LYS A 369 -3.48 17.29 21.53
C LYS A 369 -2.98 18.44 22.39
N MET A 370 -2.68 19.57 21.76
CA MET A 370 -2.35 20.81 22.43
C MET A 370 -3.61 21.38 23.10
N ILE A 371 -3.54 21.68 24.39
CA ILE A 371 -4.59 22.41 25.10
C ILE A 371 -4.16 23.87 25.13
N ALA A 372 -4.90 24.74 24.44
CA ALA A 372 -4.67 26.17 24.46
C ALA A 372 -5.75 26.88 25.28
N VAL A 373 -5.37 27.94 25.99
CA VAL A 373 -6.28 28.76 26.79
C VAL A 373 -6.07 30.23 26.47
N GLU A 374 -7.17 30.95 26.29
CA GLU A 374 -7.19 32.40 26.16
C GLU A 374 -7.12 33.02 27.57
N LEU A 375 -6.02 33.72 27.86
CA LEU A 375 -5.78 34.33 29.16
C LEU A 375 -5.51 35.83 29.01
N GLN A 376 -6.09 36.61 29.92
CA GLN A 376 -5.63 37.97 30.17
C GLN A 376 -4.55 37.91 31.25
N VAL A 377 -3.37 38.45 30.97
CA VAL A 377 -2.19 38.29 31.84
C VAL A 377 -1.51 39.61 32.15
N GLN A 378 -0.80 39.63 33.28
CA GLN A 378 0.23 40.61 33.58
C GLN A 378 1.60 39.96 33.40
N ARG A 379 2.51 40.64 32.71
CA ARG A 379 3.87 40.16 32.42
C ARG A 379 4.92 40.98 33.16
N ASP A 380 6.03 40.34 33.48
CA ASP A 380 7.26 41.00 33.90
C ASP A 380 7.89 41.77 32.71
N ALA A 381 8.31 43.01 32.95
CA ALA A 381 8.74 43.90 31.88
C ALA A 381 10.09 43.50 31.26
N GLU A 382 10.95 42.78 31.99
CA GLU A 382 12.30 42.40 31.54
C GLU A 382 12.32 41.00 30.94
N THR A 383 11.68 40.04 31.60
CA THR A 383 11.70 38.62 31.22
C THR A 383 10.54 38.23 30.31
N LEU A 384 9.54 39.11 30.19
CA LEU A 384 8.26 38.85 29.52
C LEU A 384 7.47 37.67 30.08
N LYS A 385 7.90 37.05 31.19
CA LYS A 385 7.17 35.94 31.82
C LYS A 385 5.85 36.43 32.39
N VAL A 386 4.83 35.58 32.36
CA VAL A 386 3.57 35.86 33.03
C VAL A 386 3.82 35.80 34.54
N ILE A 387 3.49 36.89 35.23
CA ILE A 387 3.58 36.98 36.69
C ILE A 387 2.22 36.81 37.36
N LYS A 388 1.13 37.08 36.63
CA LYS A 388 -0.23 36.97 37.16
C LYS A 388 -1.23 36.75 36.04
N ILE A 389 -2.19 35.85 36.27
CA ILE A 389 -3.40 35.72 35.45
C ILE A 389 -4.44 36.70 36.00
N LEU A 390 -5.05 37.49 35.13
CA LEU A 390 -6.09 38.45 35.48
C LEU A 390 -7.47 37.87 35.20
N ASN A 391 -7.60 37.12 34.10
CA ASN A 391 -8.84 36.44 33.72
C ASN A 391 -8.56 35.27 32.76
N ALA A 392 -9.53 34.39 32.61
CA ALA A 392 -9.52 33.30 31.62
C ALA A 392 -10.87 33.25 30.88
N PHE A 393 -10.82 32.98 29.58
CA PHE A 393 -12.01 33.06 28.73
C PHE A 393 -12.36 31.69 28.13
N ASN A 394 -11.59 31.27 27.12
CA ASN A 394 -11.90 30.09 26.32
C ASN A 394 -10.77 29.07 26.38
N VAL A 395 -11.14 27.79 26.24
CA VAL A 395 -10.20 26.67 26.11
C VAL A 395 -10.42 26.00 24.77
N HIS A 396 -9.35 25.84 24.00
CA HIS A 396 -9.35 25.22 22.68
C HIS A 396 -8.43 24.00 22.68
N PHE A 397 -8.78 23.04 21.83
CA PHE A 397 -7.97 21.86 21.57
C PHE A 397 -7.48 21.95 20.13
N ALA A 398 -6.17 21.82 19.94
CA ALA A 398 -5.54 21.81 18.63
C ALA A 398 -4.69 20.54 18.49
N ASP A 399 -4.75 19.89 17.34
CA ASP A 399 -4.05 18.64 17.06
C ASP A 399 -2.56 18.84 16.71
#